data_AF-A0AAE9F219-F1
#
_entry.id   AF-A0AAE9F219-F1
#
_cell.length_a   1.000
_cell.length_b   1.000
_cell.length_c   1.000
_cell.angle_alpha   90.00
_cell.angle_beta   90.00
_cell.angle_gamma   90.00
#
_symmetry.space_group_name_H-M   'P 1'
#
loop_
_entity.id
_entity.type
_entity.pdbx_description
1 polymer ?
#
loop_
_entity_poly.entity_id
_entity_poly.type
_entity_poly.pdbx_seq_one_letter_code
_entity_poly.pdbx_strand_id
1 'polypeptide(L)'
;MFVFRRSVPLHAQIKSLEQKFDILTQEITLETAEKIFRQPQTLQNIVNKTNMKLGGLNYRIDSTVLNPNILFIGFETSSKGGAGDGPVSIGFAANMMQNHQQFAGGYIYAPQARDTYGSVVGPVLKQILGVVRRNRKDPPQEIIMYFNGVTEGQYGLINEVYSEEIKKTIMAIKADWRPRLMIIATSKAHNERFYQLEKNKAVSNLAPGTVIDHTVVSPVFSEFYLASAVARQGTAKATKYTIIFATNPEANLARIETITNDLCFDHQIVFQPVSLPVPLFIAGRCSQRGAAVLGYNGVFSFRRGENGNVDYDAMNEQYGYSQKNLFGKRFNA
;
A
#
# COMPACT_ATOMS: atom_id res chain seq x y z
N MET A 1 -5.90 8.15 -23.36
CA MET A 1 -5.24 9.12 -22.46
C MET A 1 -6.10 10.39 -22.47
N PHE A 2 -6.31 11.02 -21.31
CA PHE A 2 -7.09 12.26 -21.18
C PHE A 2 -6.16 13.44 -20.90
N VAL A 3 -6.44 14.58 -21.52
CA VAL A 3 -5.71 15.85 -21.33
C VAL A 3 -6.72 16.94 -21.01
N PHE A 4 -6.57 17.63 -19.88
CA PHE A 4 -7.44 18.74 -19.50
C PHE A 4 -6.71 19.77 -18.64
N ARG A 5 -7.23 21.00 -18.58
CA ARG A 5 -6.66 22.07 -17.75
C ARG A 5 -6.76 21.73 -16.27
N ARG A 6 -5.75 22.05 -15.47
CA ARG A 6 -5.72 21.78 -14.02
C ARG A 6 -6.91 22.39 -13.28
N SER A 7 -7.44 23.51 -13.77
CA SER A 7 -8.61 24.19 -13.19
C SER A 7 -9.91 23.40 -13.32
N VAL A 8 -9.94 22.34 -14.14
CA VAL A 8 -11.13 21.52 -14.40
C VAL A 8 -11.05 20.24 -13.56
N PRO A 9 -11.85 20.10 -12.49
CA PRO A 9 -11.68 19.05 -11.47
C PRO A 9 -12.29 17.70 -11.88
N LEU A 10 -11.96 17.19 -13.06
CA LEU A 10 -12.53 15.94 -13.61
C LEU A 10 -11.86 14.66 -13.09
N HIS A 11 -10.79 14.77 -12.30
CA HIS A 11 -10.02 13.60 -11.86
C HIS A 11 -10.89 12.54 -11.17
N ALA A 12 -11.66 12.93 -10.15
CA ALA A 12 -12.51 11.99 -9.41
C ALA A 12 -13.56 11.33 -10.31
N GLN A 13 -14.16 12.10 -11.23
CA GLN A 13 -15.15 11.60 -12.19
C GLN A 13 -14.53 10.59 -13.15
N ILE A 14 -13.41 10.91 -13.80
CA ILE A 14 -12.71 9.99 -14.71
C ILE A 14 -12.35 8.70 -13.99
N LYS A 15 -11.93 8.81 -12.72
CA LYS A 15 -11.55 7.65 -11.92
C LYS A 15 -12.74 6.81 -11.45
N SER A 16 -13.91 7.42 -11.23
CA SER A 16 -15.16 6.72 -11.04
C SER A 16 -15.60 5.99 -12.32
N LEU A 17 -15.46 6.63 -13.49
CA LEU A 17 -15.81 6.01 -14.78
C LEU A 17 -14.83 4.89 -15.19
N GLU A 18 -13.52 5.04 -14.92
CA GLU A 18 -12.50 3.98 -15.04
C GLU A 18 -12.91 2.74 -14.24
N GLN A 19 -13.35 2.95 -12.99
CA GLN A 19 -13.87 1.88 -12.16
C GLN A 19 -15.14 1.29 -12.79
N LYS A 20 -16.14 2.12 -13.11
CA LYS A 20 -17.45 1.68 -13.60
C LYS A 20 -17.35 0.85 -14.88
N PHE A 21 -16.61 1.35 -15.87
CA PHE A 21 -16.49 0.73 -17.19
C PHE A 21 -15.32 -0.26 -17.31
N ASP A 22 -14.50 -0.42 -16.27
CA ASP A 22 -13.36 -1.33 -16.25
C ASP A 22 -12.32 -1.02 -17.36
N ILE A 23 -12.13 0.28 -17.63
CA ILE A 23 -11.23 0.77 -18.68
C ILE A 23 -10.03 1.45 -18.05
N LEU A 24 -8.84 1.03 -18.45
CA LEU A 24 -7.58 1.63 -18.02
C LEU A 24 -7.44 3.07 -18.55
N THR A 25 -7.23 4.04 -17.68
CA THR A 25 -7.05 5.45 -18.07
C THR A 25 -5.71 6.02 -17.60
N GLN A 26 -5.15 6.91 -18.42
CA GLN A 26 -4.01 7.75 -18.07
C GLN A 26 -4.40 9.21 -18.30
N GLU A 27 -4.07 10.06 -17.34
CA GLU A 27 -4.42 11.47 -17.32
C GLU A 27 -3.15 12.31 -17.20
N ILE A 28 -3.10 13.42 -17.94
CA ILE A 28 -2.10 14.48 -17.79
C ILE A 28 -2.80 15.85 -17.84
N THR A 29 -2.27 16.84 -17.11
CA THR A 29 -2.84 18.20 -17.22
C THR A 29 -2.34 18.89 -18.49
N LEU A 30 -3.12 19.80 -19.06
CA LEU A 30 -2.74 20.56 -20.26
C LEU A 30 -1.42 21.32 -20.05
N GLU A 31 -1.26 21.93 -18.88
CA GLU A 31 -0.04 22.68 -18.52
C GLU A 31 1.19 21.76 -18.44
N THR A 32 0.99 20.49 -18.09
CA THR A 32 2.04 19.48 -18.11
C THR A 32 2.35 19.06 -19.55
N ALA A 33 1.31 18.84 -20.36
CA ALA A 33 1.44 18.44 -21.77
C ALA A 33 2.18 19.51 -22.60
N GLU A 34 1.91 20.79 -22.38
CA GLU A 34 2.59 21.91 -23.07
C GLU A 34 4.09 21.99 -22.73
N LYS A 35 4.46 21.63 -21.49
CA LYS A 35 5.85 21.75 -21.00
C LYS A 35 6.67 20.47 -21.17
N ILE A 36 6.03 19.34 -21.50
CA ILE A 36 6.64 18.01 -21.44
C ILE A 36 7.89 17.89 -22.32
N PHE A 37 7.90 18.55 -23.48
CA PHE A 37 9.03 18.55 -24.43
C PHE A 37 10.30 19.21 -23.86
N ARG A 38 10.16 20.03 -22.82
CA ARG A 38 11.27 20.69 -22.12
C ARG A 38 11.56 20.06 -20.75
N GLN A 39 10.81 19.03 -20.37
CA GLN A 39 10.90 18.37 -19.06
C GLN A 39 11.07 16.85 -19.23
N PRO A 40 12.28 16.39 -19.60
CA PRO A 40 12.53 14.98 -19.92
C PRO A 40 12.18 14.04 -18.76
N GLN A 41 12.42 14.46 -17.51
CA GLN A 41 12.05 13.66 -16.33
C GLN A 41 10.53 13.48 -16.20
N THR A 42 9.74 14.53 -16.47
CA THR A 42 8.28 14.46 -16.42
C THR A 42 7.75 13.53 -17.51
N LEU A 43 8.32 13.62 -18.73
CA LEU A 43 8.01 12.71 -19.82
C LEU A 43 8.27 11.26 -19.45
N GLN A 44 9.47 10.98 -18.92
CA GLN A 44 9.86 9.63 -18.49
C GLN A 44 8.90 9.08 -17.43
N ASN A 45 8.51 9.89 -16.43
CA ASN A 45 7.56 9.46 -15.40
C ASN A 45 6.18 9.12 -15.99
N ILE A 46 5.71 9.86 -16.99
CA ILE A 46 4.44 9.58 -17.70
C ILE A 46 4.53 8.27 -18.50
N VAL A 47 5.65 8.04 -19.19
CA VAL A 47 5.90 6.80 -19.92
C VAL A 47 5.99 5.61 -18.95
N ASN A 48 6.77 5.73 -17.88
CA ASN A 48 6.92 4.70 -16.85
C ASN A 48 5.57 4.31 -16.25
N LYS A 49 4.73 5.30 -15.91
CA LYS A 49 3.38 5.07 -15.39
C LYS A 49 2.48 4.37 -16.40
N THR A 50 2.56 4.77 -17.68
CA THR A 50 1.84 4.09 -18.77
C THR A 50 2.29 2.64 -18.93
N ASN A 51 3.60 2.38 -18.94
CA ASN A 51 4.15 1.02 -19.04
C ASN A 51 3.67 0.14 -17.88
N MET A 52 3.73 0.63 -16.64
CA MET A 52 3.22 -0.10 -15.47
C MET A 52 1.75 -0.50 -15.63
N LYS A 53 0.90 0.45 -16.06
CA LYS A 53 -0.53 0.22 -16.27
C LYS A 53 -0.82 -0.83 -17.32
N LEU A 54 0.02 -0.92 -18.35
CA LEU A 54 -0.04 -1.95 -19.40
C LEU A 54 0.58 -3.29 -18.98
N GLY A 55 1.02 -3.42 -17.72
CA GLY A 55 1.59 -4.67 -17.17
C GLY A 55 3.11 -4.76 -17.27
N GLY A 56 3.78 -3.70 -17.75
CA GLY A 56 5.23 -3.64 -17.84
C GLY A 56 5.95 -3.45 -16.51
N LEU A 57 7.25 -3.69 -16.54
CA LEU A 57 8.22 -3.42 -15.48
C LEU A 57 9.29 -2.49 -16.05
N ASN A 58 9.54 -1.35 -15.40
CA ASN A 58 10.45 -0.34 -15.92
C ASN A 58 11.91 -0.63 -15.55
N TYR A 59 12.13 -1.14 -14.34
CA TYR A 59 13.44 -1.53 -13.85
C TYR A 59 13.30 -2.63 -12.80
N ARG A 60 14.40 -3.30 -12.47
CA ARG A 60 14.47 -4.28 -11.38
C ARG A 60 15.38 -3.74 -10.30
N ILE A 61 14.98 -3.92 -9.06
CA ILE A 61 15.87 -3.76 -7.92
C ILE A 61 16.75 -5.00 -7.84
N ASP A 62 18.05 -4.78 -7.95
CA ASP A 62 19.04 -5.81 -7.67
C ASP A 62 19.19 -5.92 -6.16
N SER A 63 18.60 -6.96 -5.59
CA SER A 63 18.54 -7.18 -4.14
C SER A 63 18.68 -8.66 -3.84
N THR A 64 19.50 -8.98 -2.85
CA THR A 64 19.70 -10.33 -2.35
C THR A 64 18.55 -10.79 -1.46
N VAL A 65 17.75 -9.86 -0.94
CA VAL A 65 16.65 -10.15 0.00
C VAL A 65 15.28 -10.16 -0.67
N LEU A 66 15.07 -9.37 -1.73
CA LEU A 66 13.82 -9.38 -2.50
C LEU A 66 13.80 -10.57 -3.47
N ASN A 67 13.08 -11.63 -3.12
CA ASN A 67 13.04 -12.85 -3.90
C ASN A 67 11.60 -13.39 -4.13
N PRO A 68 11.39 -14.28 -5.11
CA PRO A 68 10.06 -14.80 -5.46
C PRO A 68 9.34 -15.59 -4.35
N ASN A 69 10.07 -16.08 -3.35
CA ASN A 69 9.49 -16.88 -2.26
C ASN A 69 8.75 -16.01 -1.23
N ILE A 70 8.86 -14.68 -1.31
CA ILE A 70 8.21 -13.76 -0.39
C ILE A 70 6.99 -13.11 -1.06
N LEU A 71 5.86 -13.13 -0.36
CA LEU A 71 4.67 -12.36 -0.68
C LEU A 71 4.63 -11.14 0.24
N PHE A 72 4.82 -9.95 -0.34
CA PHE A 72 4.68 -8.69 0.36
C PHE A 72 3.25 -8.18 0.18
N ILE A 73 2.62 -7.77 1.27
CA ILE A 73 1.26 -7.21 1.24
C ILE A 73 1.26 -5.92 2.06
N GLY A 74 0.63 -4.86 1.55
CA GLY A 74 0.43 -3.61 2.26
C GLY A 74 -1.06 -3.32 2.43
N PHE A 75 -1.44 -2.74 3.56
CA PHE A 75 -2.77 -2.26 3.88
C PHE A 75 -2.70 -0.80 4.37
N GLU A 76 -3.62 0.03 3.87
CA GLU A 76 -3.76 1.42 4.30
C GLU A 76 -5.22 1.87 4.23
N THR A 77 -5.65 2.72 5.15
CA THR A 77 -7.01 3.26 5.22
C THR A 77 -7.10 4.69 4.70
N SER A 78 -8.27 5.08 4.23
CA SER A 78 -8.62 6.47 3.93
C SER A 78 -10.09 6.73 4.26
N SER A 79 -10.33 7.69 5.14
CA SER A 79 -11.67 8.16 5.53
C SER A 79 -12.11 9.43 4.78
N LYS A 80 -11.26 9.99 3.89
CA LYS A 80 -11.49 11.30 3.24
C LYS A 80 -12.72 11.38 2.31
N GLY A 81 -13.42 10.27 2.08
CA GLY A 81 -14.65 10.20 1.28
C GLY A 81 -15.91 9.87 2.07
N GLY A 82 -15.79 9.54 3.36
CA GLY A 82 -16.91 9.31 4.26
C GLY A 82 -17.34 10.62 4.92
N ALA A 83 -18.63 10.94 4.90
CA ALA A 83 -19.17 12.02 5.73
C ALA A 83 -19.42 11.47 7.15
N GLY A 84 -18.80 12.04 8.18
CA GLY A 84 -18.97 11.61 9.57
C GLY A 84 -18.58 10.15 9.78
N ASP A 85 -19.49 9.33 10.33
CA ASP A 85 -19.34 7.88 10.56
C ASP A 85 -19.52 7.03 9.27
N GLY A 86 -19.13 7.59 8.13
CA GLY A 86 -19.27 6.93 6.82
C GLY A 86 -18.29 5.77 6.60
N PRO A 87 -18.47 4.98 5.54
CA PRO A 87 -17.54 3.91 5.17
C PRO A 87 -16.08 4.37 5.05
N VAL A 88 -15.16 3.55 5.54
CA VAL A 88 -13.72 3.72 5.33
C VAL A 88 -13.29 2.93 4.11
N SER A 89 -12.46 3.53 3.26
CA SER A 89 -11.80 2.80 2.18
C SER A 89 -10.50 2.19 2.68
N ILE A 90 -10.38 0.87 2.57
CA ILE A 90 -9.16 0.11 2.85
C ILE A 90 -8.53 -0.25 1.52
N GLY A 91 -7.38 0.33 1.24
CA GLY A 91 -6.56 -0.03 0.11
C GLY A 91 -5.59 -1.15 0.49
N PHE A 92 -5.30 -2.00 -0.48
CA PHE A 92 -4.30 -3.05 -0.35
C PHE A 92 -3.49 -3.19 -1.63
N ALA A 93 -2.27 -3.70 -1.50
CA ALA A 93 -1.44 -4.08 -2.64
C ALA A 93 -0.53 -5.25 -2.29
N ALA A 94 -0.24 -6.09 -3.28
CA ALA A 94 0.68 -7.21 -3.13
C ALA A 94 1.49 -7.42 -4.40
N ASN A 95 2.68 -8.02 -4.28
CA ASN A 95 3.48 -8.43 -5.44
C ASN A 95 2.90 -9.64 -6.19
N MET A 96 1.58 -9.75 -6.31
CA MET A 96 0.83 -10.96 -6.71
C MET A 96 0.89 -11.32 -8.21
N MET A 97 1.69 -10.61 -8.99
CA MET A 97 1.86 -10.86 -10.43
C MET A 97 2.94 -11.91 -10.70
N GLN A 98 3.17 -12.22 -11.99
CA GLN A 98 4.13 -13.23 -12.42
C GLN A 98 5.55 -12.89 -11.97
N ASN A 99 5.95 -11.62 -12.09
CA ASN A 99 7.21 -11.13 -11.54
C ASN A 99 7.02 -10.65 -10.09
N HIS A 100 7.92 -11.05 -9.19
CA HIS A 100 7.82 -10.74 -7.76
C HIS A 100 8.10 -9.27 -7.38
N GLN A 101 8.50 -8.42 -8.32
CA GLN A 101 8.60 -6.95 -8.16
C GLN A 101 7.41 -6.22 -8.81
N GLN A 102 6.42 -6.96 -9.34
CA GLN A 102 5.21 -6.37 -9.90
C GLN A 102 4.08 -6.38 -8.86
N PHE A 103 3.81 -5.19 -8.33
CA PHE A 103 2.72 -4.96 -7.38
C PHE A 103 1.44 -4.54 -8.09
N ALA A 104 0.35 -5.20 -7.71
CA ALA A 104 -1.03 -4.87 -8.06
C ALA A 104 -1.86 -4.79 -6.77
N GLY A 105 -3.03 -4.18 -6.83
CA GLY A 105 -3.81 -3.92 -5.63
C GLY A 105 -5.21 -3.45 -5.94
N GLY A 106 -5.97 -3.17 -4.89
CA GLY A 106 -7.34 -2.70 -4.99
C GLY A 106 -7.75 -2.03 -3.69
N TYR A 107 -9.04 -1.78 -3.55
CA TYR A 107 -9.61 -1.31 -2.30
C TYR A 107 -10.94 -2.00 -2.04
N ILE A 108 -11.35 -1.93 -0.78
CA ILE A 108 -12.61 -2.43 -0.24
C ILE A 108 -13.13 -1.40 0.77
N TYR A 109 -14.45 -1.31 0.91
CA TYR A 109 -15.12 -0.47 1.88
C TYR A 109 -15.52 -1.31 3.09
N ALA A 110 -15.30 -0.74 4.27
CA ALA A 110 -15.66 -1.34 5.54
C ALA A 110 -16.23 -0.28 6.49
N PRO A 111 -16.95 -0.70 7.55
CA PRO A 111 -17.37 0.21 8.60
C PRO A 111 -16.19 0.93 9.23
N GLN A 112 -16.41 2.20 9.62
CA GLN A 112 -15.49 2.88 10.50
C GLN A 112 -15.60 2.26 11.90
N ALA A 113 -14.59 1.49 12.29
CA ALA A 113 -14.56 0.80 13.58
C ALA A 113 -13.15 0.82 14.17
N ARG A 114 -13.07 0.61 15.48
CA ARG A 114 -11.76 0.40 16.17
C ARG A 114 -10.99 -0.76 15.53
N ASP A 115 -11.71 -1.78 15.06
CA ASP A 115 -11.17 -2.85 14.24
C ASP A 115 -11.56 -2.63 12.78
N THR A 116 -10.76 -1.84 12.04
CA THR A 116 -11.05 -1.57 10.62
C THR A 116 -10.62 -2.71 9.70
N TYR A 117 -9.54 -3.43 10.03
CA TYR A 117 -8.96 -4.44 9.13
C TYR A 117 -9.43 -5.88 9.39
N GLY A 118 -9.97 -6.18 10.57
CA GLY A 118 -10.19 -7.56 11.03
C GLY A 118 -11.15 -8.35 10.15
N SER A 119 -12.29 -7.77 9.79
CA SER A 119 -13.25 -8.39 8.87
C SER A 119 -12.77 -8.45 7.41
N VAL A 120 -11.68 -7.76 7.08
CA VAL A 120 -11.22 -7.55 5.71
C VAL A 120 -9.97 -8.37 5.37
N VAL A 121 -9.09 -8.60 6.35
CA VAL A 121 -7.77 -9.21 6.12
C VAL A 121 -7.87 -10.61 5.51
N GLY A 122 -8.75 -11.48 6.04
CA GLY A 122 -8.96 -12.84 5.53
C GLY A 122 -9.52 -12.86 4.10
N PRO A 123 -10.66 -12.21 3.83
CA PRO A 123 -11.22 -12.14 2.48
C PRO A 123 -10.27 -11.56 1.44
N VAL A 124 -9.56 -10.47 1.75
CA VAL A 124 -8.58 -9.85 0.83
C VAL A 124 -7.38 -10.77 0.62
N LEU A 125 -6.85 -11.41 1.66
CA LEU A 125 -5.76 -12.36 1.54
C LEU A 125 -6.15 -13.55 0.64
N LYS A 126 -7.38 -14.05 0.77
CA LYS A 126 -7.90 -15.11 -0.10
C LYS A 126 -7.91 -14.68 -1.57
N GLN A 127 -8.33 -13.45 -1.87
CA GLN A 127 -8.29 -12.89 -3.23
C GLN A 127 -6.87 -12.78 -3.76
N ILE A 128 -5.94 -12.20 -2.97
CA ILE A 128 -4.53 -12.06 -3.34
C ILE A 128 -3.91 -13.42 -3.65
N LEU A 129 -4.11 -14.41 -2.77
CA LEU A 129 -3.56 -15.75 -2.94
C LEU A 129 -4.17 -16.48 -4.15
N GLY A 130 -5.44 -16.22 -4.49
CA GLY A 130 -6.05 -16.68 -5.72
C GLY A 130 -5.40 -16.11 -6.98
N VAL A 131 -4.92 -14.86 -6.95
CA VAL A 131 -4.12 -14.26 -8.03
C VAL A 131 -2.71 -14.86 -8.06
N VAL A 132 -2.06 -14.99 -6.91
CA VAL A 132 -0.71 -15.59 -6.80
C VAL A 132 -0.70 -17.01 -7.37
N ARG A 133 -1.69 -17.86 -7.04
CA ARG A 133 -1.79 -19.23 -7.57
C ARG A 133 -1.97 -19.30 -9.09
N ARG A 134 -2.54 -18.27 -9.70
CA ARG A 134 -2.71 -18.20 -11.17
C ARG A 134 -1.45 -17.69 -11.86
N ASN A 135 -0.70 -16.79 -11.22
CA ASN A 135 0.40 -16.06 -11.84
C ASN A 135 1.79 -16.60 -11.49
N ARG A 136 1.96 -17.24 -10.33
CA ARG A 136 3.24 -17.81 -9.87
C ARG A 136 3.19 -19.33 -9.93
N LYS A 137 4.34 -19.92 -10.27
CA LYS A 137 4.52 -21.38 -10.32
C LYS A 137 4.46 -22.00 -8.92
N ASP A 138 5.19 -21.42 -7.98
CA ASP A 138 5.36 -21.95 -6.63
C ASP A 138 4.69 -21.04 -5.59
N PRO A 139 4.06 -21.61 -4.53
CA PRO A 139 3.50 -20.82 -3.45
C PRO A 139 4.62 -20.13 -2.65
N PRO A 140 4.37 -18.92 -2.12
CA PRO A 140 5.36 -18.22 -1.32
C PRO A 140 5.69 -19.02 -0.04
N GLN A 141 6.93 -18.95 0.41
CA GLN A 141 7.39 -19.58 1.66
C GLN A 141 7.32 -18.60 2.84
N GLU A 142 7.13 -17.31 2.55
CA GLU A 142 7.04 -16.25 3.55
C GLU A 142 6.04 -15.18 3.11
N ILE A 143 5.26 -14.68 4.06
CA ILE A 143 4.28 -13.61 3.88
C ILE A 143 4.63 -12.50 4.86
N ILE A 144 4.92 -11.31 4.33
CA ILE A 144 5.19 -10.10 5.12
C ILE A 144 4.08 -9.10 4.85
N MET A 145 3.36 -8.73 5.90
CA MET A 145 2.20 -7.85 5.82
C MET A 145 2.49 -6.54 6.56
N TYR A 146 2.42 -5.42 5.83
CA TYR A 146 2.54 -4.08 6.38
C TYR A 146 1.16 -3.47 6.58
N PHE A 147 0.90 -2.95 7.78
CA PHE A 147 -0.34 -2.22 8.11
C PHE A 147 -0.01 -0.77 8.49
N ASN A 148 -0.53 0.20 7.73
CA ASN A 148 -0.46 1.61 8.12
C ASN A 148 -1.76 2.07 8.76
N GLY A 149 -1.71 3.15 9.55
CA GLY A 149 -2.90 3.72 10.19
C GLY A 149 -3.43 2.91 11.38
N VAL A 150 -2.58 2.06 11.97
CA VAL A 150 -2.85 1.37 13.22
C VAL A 150 -2.15 2.07 14.39
N THR A 151 -2.80 2.07 15.53
CA THR A 151 -2.29 2.62 16.80
C THR A 151 -1.72 1.51 17.68
N GLU A 152 -0.86 1.87 18.63
CA GLU A 152 -0.27 0.88 19.56
C GLU A 152 -1.34 0.13 20.36
N GLY A 153 -2.46 0.79 20.68
CA GLY A 153 -3.63 0.16 21.34
C GLY A 153 -4.38 -0.88 20.50
N GLN A 154 -3.99 -1.10 19.24
CA GLN A 154 -4.49 -2.16 18.37
C GLN A 154 -3.47 -3.31 18.18
N TYR A 155 -2.25 -3.21 18.73
CA TYR A 155 -1.20 -4.22 18.51
C TYR A 155 -1.59 -5.60 19.06
N GLY A 156 -2.22 -5.65 20.24
CA GLY A 156 -2.75 -6.91 20.79
C GLY A 156 -3.79 -7.57 19.87
N LEU A 157 -4.71 -6.78 19.32
CA LEU A 157 -5.70 -7.25 18.34
C LEU A 157 -5.05 -7.83 17.07
N ILE A 158 -4.03 -7.13 16.54
CA ILE A 158 -3.29 -7.60 15.35
C ILE A 158 -2.53 -8.89 15.66
N ASN A 159 -1.86 -8.94 16.80
CA ASN A 159 -1.05 -10.09 17.21
C ASN A 159 -1.90 -11.34 17.43
N GLU A 160 -3.04 -11.22 18.13
CA GLU A 160 -3.86 -12.36 18.54
C GLU A 160 -4.93 -12.72 17.51
N VAL A 161 -5.67 -11.73 17.01
CA VAL A 161 -6.85 -11.98 16.16
C VAL A 161 -6.46 -12.05 14.69
N TYR A 162 -5.73 -11.05 14.19
CA TYR A 162 -5.42 -11.01 12.76
C TYR A 162 -4.45 -12.13 12.37
N SER A 163 -3.44 -12.41 13.19
CA SER A 163 -2.49 -13.48 12.90
C SER A 163 -3.17 -14.85 12.78
N GLU A 164 -4.14 -15.15 13.65
CA GLU A 164 -4.93 -16.38 13.60
C GLU A 164 -5.87 -16.42 12.40
N GLU A 165 -6.54 -15.32 12.06
CA GLU A 165 -7.38 -15.23 10.87
C GLU A 165 -6.58 -15.42 9.57
N ILE A 166 -5.38 -14.84 9.50
CA ILE A 166 -4.44 -15.01 8.38
C ILE A 166 -4.03 -16.48 8.27
N LYS A 167 -3.63 -17.13 9.38
CA LYS A 167 -3.28 -18.56 9.39
C LYS A 167 -4.45 -19.43 8.94
N LYS A 168 -5.66 -19.18 9.43
CA LYS A 168 -6.88 -19.90 9.01
C LYS A 168 -7.14 -19.75 7.52
N THR A 169 -7.02 -18.53 6.99
CA THR A 169 -7.19 -18.25 5.56
C THR A 169 -6.17 -19.02 4.71
N ILE A 170 -4.91 -19.07 5.14
CA ILE A 170 -3.85 -19.84 4.46
C ILE A 170 -4.18 -21.34 4.47
N MET A 171 -4.55 -21.88 5.64
CA MET A 171 -4.92 -23.29 5.81
C MET A 171 -6.12 -23.68 4.94
N ALA A 172 -7.11 -22.80 4.80
CA ALA A 172 -8.28 -23.02 3.96
C ALA A 172 -7.94 -23.10 2.45
N ILE A 173 -6.82 -22.51 2.02
CA ILE A 173 -6.38 -22.54 0.62
C ILE A 173 -5.59 -23.82 0.32
N LYS A 174 -4.71 -24.21 1.24
CA LYS A 174 -3.94 -25.47 1.18
C LYS A 174 -3.56 -25.92 2.59
N ALA A 175 -4.15 -27.04 3.01
CA ALA A 175 -4.05 -27.55 4.38
C ALA A 175 -2.61 -27.80 4.85
N ASP A 176 -1.67 -28.17 3.97
CA ASP A 176 -0.28 -28.48 4.34
C ASP A 176 0.69 -27.31 4.15
N TRP A 177 0.21 -26.15 3.67
CA TRP A 177 1.08 -25.01 3.42
C TRP A 177 1.18 -24.13 4.66
N ARG A 178 2.40 -23.96 5.19
CA ARG A 178 2.71 -23.16 6.38
C ARG A 178 3.83 -22.17 6.07
N PRO A 179 3.56 -21.11 5.29
CA PRO A 179 4.55 -20.06 5.07
C PRO A 179 4.86 -19.35 6.39
N ARG A 180 6.09 -18.85 6.53
CA ARG A 180 6.43 -17.95 7.64
C ARG A 180 5.58 -16.68 7.51
N LEU A 181 5.00 -16.21 8.62
CA LEU A 181 4.20 -15.00 8.66
C LEU A 181 4.91 -13.93 9.48
N MET A 182 4.96 -12.71 8.96
CA MET A 182 5.37 -11.51 9.70
C MET A 182 4.36 -10.39 9.48
N ILE A 183 3.97 -9.72 10.55
CA ILE A 183 3.07 -8.56 10.53
C ILE A 183 3.80 -7.36 11.11
N ILE A 184 3.86 -6.28 10.32
CA ILE A 184 4.57 -5.05 10.65
C ILE A 184 3.57 -3.90 10.69
N ALA A 185 3.42 -3.26 11.84
CA ALA A 185 2.73 -1.99 11.96
C ALA A 185 3.65 -0.86 11.50
N THR A 186 3.11 0.06 10.71
CA THR A 186 3.85 1.21 10.18
C THR A 186 3.17 2.49 10.66
N SER A 187 3.95 3.49 11.07
CA SER A 187 3.42 4.78 11.46
C SER A 187 4.32 5.93 11.03
N LYS A 188 3.71 6.94 10.41
CA LYS A 188 4.26 8.29 10.26
C LYS A 188 3.63 9.29 11.21
N ALA A 189 2.76 8.85 12.12
CA ALA A 189 2.02 9.70 13.04
C ALA A 189 2.66 9.71 14.43
N HIS A 190 3.96 9.98 14.49
CA HIS A 190 4.76 10.03 15.73
C HIS A 190 5.50 11.38 15.86
N ASN A 191 6.04 11.71 17.04
CA ASN A 191 6.57 13.06 17.28
C ASN A 191 8.09 13.16 17.06
N GLU A 192 8.80 12.05 16.99
CA GLU A 192 10.26 12.02 16.85
C GLU A 192 10.69 12.66 15.52
N ARG A 193 11.77 13.43 15.58
CA ARG A 193 12.46 14.02 14.43
C ARG A 193 13.94 13.74 14.58
N PHE A 194 14.54 13.24 13.52
CA PHE A 194 15.94 12.83 13.50
C PHE A 194 16.70 13.72 12.52
N TYR A 195 17.94 14.02 12.89
CA TYR A 195 18.81 14.90 12.14
C TYR A 195 20.22 14.31 12.11
N GLN A 196 20.94 14.59 11.03
CA GLN A 196 22.35 14.26 10.90
C GLN A 196 23.18 15.47 11.33
N LEU A 197 24.16 15.24 12.20
CA LEU A 197 25.14 16.24 12.59
C LEU A 197 26.34 16.16 11.64
N GLU A 198 26.53 17.21 10.85
CA GLU A 198 27.64 17.30 9.90
C GLU A 198 28.96 17.67 10.60
N LYS A 199 30.10 17.37 9.94
CA LYS A 199 31.45 17.67 10.48
C LYS A 199 31.65 19.16 10.82
N ASN A 200 31.00 20.04 10.08
CA ASN A 200 31.02 21.49 10.29
C ASN A 200 30.00 21.97 11.35
N LYS A 201 29.41 21.06 12.13
CA LYS A 201 28.34 21.31 13.10
C LYS A 201 27.02 21.82 12.49
N ALA A 202 26.86 21.74 11.17
CA ALA A 202 25.58 21.99 10.54
C ALA A 202 24.62 20.83 10.81
N VAL A 203 23.33 21.13 10.81
CA VAL A 203 22.26 20.14 10.97
C VAL A 203 21.63 19.90 9.61
N SER A 204 21.58 18.63 9.19
CA SER A 204 21.00 18.21 7.92
C SER A 204 19.92 17.14 8.12
N ASN A 205 19.13 16.90 7.07
CA ASN A 205 18.23 15.75 7.04
C ASN A 205 19.02 14.45 7.00
N LEU A 206 18.45 13.38 7.56
CA LEU A 206 19.02 12.04 7.40
C LEU A 206 19.19 11.66 5.94
N ALA A 207 20.28 10.96 5.64
CA ALA A 207 20.48 10.34 4.35
C ALA A 207 19.40 9.28 4.09
N PRO A 208 18.92 9.13 2.84
CA PRO A 208 18.06 8.01 2.46
C PRO A 208 18.71 6.67 2.80
N GLY A 209 17.95 5.78 3.44
CA GLY A 209 18.43 4.48 3.91
C GLY A 209 18.96 4.50 5.35
N THR A 210 18.99 5.64 6.03
CA THR A 210 19.34 5.66 7.46
C THR A 210 18.30 4.90 8.28
N VAL A 211 18.78 3.93 9.07
CA VAL A 211 18.00 3.14 10.02
C VAL A 211 18.38 3.56 11.44
N ILE A 212 17.39 3.59 12.32
CA ILE A 212 17.56 3.80 13.76
C ILE A 212 16.76 2.69 14.47
N ASP A 213 17.47 1.71 15.01
CA ASP A 213 16.95 0.46 15.58
C ASP A 213 17.33 0.27 17.06
N HIS A 214 18.00 1.24 17.67
CA HIS A 214 18.48 1.19 19.05
C HIS A 214 18.33 2.55 19.76
N THR A 215 18.44 2.53 21.09
CA THR A 215 18.40 3.68 22.02
C THR A 215 17.08 4.45 22.11
N VAL A 216 16.47 4.81 20.98
CA VAL A 216 15.27 5.66 20.87
C VAL A 216 14.06 4.90 20.29
N VAL A 217 14.14 3.57 20.28
CA VAL A 217 13.07 2.65 19.87
C VAL A 217 12.40 2.04 21.09
N SER A 218 11.25 1.38 20.90
CA SER A 218 10.60 0.64 21.98
C SER A 218 11.55 -0.37 22.66
N PRO A 219 11.61 -0.43 24.00
CA PRO A 219 12.33 -1.48 24.71
C PRO A 219 11.57 -2.82 24.76
N VAL A 220 10.30 -2.82 24.31
CA VAL A 220 9.40 -3.99 24.38
C VAL A 220 9.19 -4.61 23.00
N PHE A 221 9.00 -3.78 21.98
CA PHE A 221 8.77 -4.26 20.61
C PHE A 221 10.04 -4.21 19.78
N SER A 222 10.21 -5.17 18.86
CA SER A 222 11.21 -5.06 17.79
C SER A 222 10.77 -3.96 16.83
N GLU A 223 11.41 -2.80 16.93
CA GLU A 223 11.02 -1.58 16.25
C GLU A 223 12.24 -0.89 15.64
N PHE A 224 12.06 -0.26 14.49
CA PHE A 224 13.06 0.59 13.87
C PHE A 224 12.41 1.78 13.17
N TYR A 225 13.15 2.88 13.06
CA TYR A 225 12.83 3.99 12.18
C TYR A 225 13.65 3.90 10.90
N LEU A 226 13.03 4.14 9.76
CA LEU A 226 13.72 4.19 8.47
C LEU A 226 13.42 5.51 7.76
N ALA A 227 14.49 6.25 7.46
CA ALA A 227 14.45 7.43 6.60
C ALA A 227 14.74 7.02 5.17
N SER A 228 13.73 6.53 4.44
CA SER A 228 13.94 5.97 3.09
C SER A 228 13.96 7.00 1.97
N ALA A 229 13.34 8.17 2.13
CA ALA A 229 13.18 9.16 1.06
C ALA A 229 14.02 10.42 1.26
N VAL A 230 14.44 11.01 0.14
CA VAL A 230 15.06 12.33 0.13
C VAL A 230 14.03 13.40 0.51
N ALA A 231 14.28 14.15 1.59
CA ALA A 231 13.51 15.36 1.88
C ALA A 231 13.84 16.45 0.84
N ARG A 232 12.88 16.73 -0.05
CA ARG A 232 12.99 17.84 -1.01
C ARG A 232 12.69 19.20 -0.38
N GLN A 233 11.90 19.24 0.69
CA GLN A 233 11.55 20.45 1.42
C GLN A 233 11.22 20.09 2.88
N GLY A 234 11.73 20.88 3.82
CA GLY A 234 11.51 20.68 5.26
C GLY A 234 12.28 19.49 5.83
N THR A 235 11.87 19.05 7.02
CA THR A 235 12.47 17.92 7.73
C THR A 235 11.89 16.60 7.26
N ALA A 236 12.73 15.66 6.81
CA ALA A 236 12.33 14.28 6.53
C ALA A 236 11.88 13.60 7.82
N LYS A 237 10.64 13.11 7.83
CA LYS A 237 10.15 12.28 8.93
C LYS A 237 10.43 10.81 8.60
N ALA A 238 11.34 10.21 9.35
CA ALA A 238 11.58 8.76 9.29
C ALA A 238 10.28 8.03 9.65
N THR A 239 10.02 6.90 8.99
CA THR A 239 8.83 6.10 9.27
C THR A 239 9.15 5.07 10.34
N LYS A 240 8.27 4.91 11.34
CA LYS A 240 8.38 3.90 12.39
C LYS A 240 7.80 2.57 11.91
N TYR A 241 8.53 1.48 12.08
CA TYR A 241 8.12 0.12 11.76
C TYR A 241 8.25 -0.76 13.00
N THR A 242 7.15 -1.37 13.42
CA THR A 242 7.07 -2.19 14.62
C THR A 242 6.64 -3.60 14.22
N ILE A 243 7.47 -4.61 14.50
CA ILE A 243 7.12 -6.01 14.25
C ILE A 243 6.14 -6.44 15.34
N ILE A 244 4.90 -6.73 14.94
CA ILE A 244 3.81 -7.06 15.86
C ILE A 244 3.66 -8.57 16.04
N PHE A 245 3.88 -9.32 14.97
CA PHE A 245 3.80 -10.77 14.97
C PHE A 245 4.87 -11.33 14.03
N ALA A 246 5.53 -12.41 14.46
CA ALA A 246 6.42 -13.20 13.60
C ALA A 246 6.33 -14.68 13.99
N THR A 247 6.21 -15.57 12.99
CA THR A 247 6.26 -17.03 13.24
C THR A 247 7.63 -17.46 13.74
N ASN A 248 8.70 -16.81 13.29
CA ASN A 248 10.03 -16.97 13.85
C ASN A 248 10.46 -15.62 14.45
N PRO A 249 10.39 -15.44 15.78
CA PRO A 249 10.78 -14.20 16.43
C PRO A 249 12.28 -13.92 16.34
N GLU A 250 13.11 -14.92 16.04
CA GLU A 250 14.56 -14.73 15.75
C GLU A 250 14.81 -14.14 14.35
N ALA A 251 13.77 -13.68 13.64
CA ALA A 251 13.93 -13.01 12.36
C ALA A 251 14.91 -11.85 12.49
N ASN A 252 16.01 -11.93 11.72
CA ASN A 252 17.07 -10.93 11.73
C ASN A 252 16.49 -9.55 11.38
N LEU A 253 16.47 -8.63 12.36
CA LEU A 253 15.93 -7.28 12.19
C LEU A 253 16.60 -6.54 11.02
N ALA A 254 17.92 -6.70 10.87
CA ALA A 254 18.70 -6.12 9.77
C ALA A 254 18.23 -6.62 8.39
N ARG A 255 17.74 -7.87 8.29
CA ARG A 255 17.12 -8.38 7.06
C ARG A 255 15.81 -7.63 6.77
N ILE A 256 14.98 -7.40 7.78
CA ILE A 256 13.69 -6.71 7.61
C ILE A 256 13.88 -5.23 7.29
N GLU A 257 14.88 -4.60 7.89
CA GLU A 257 15.32 -3.24 7.54
C GLU A 257 15.76 -3.14 6.08
N THR A 258 16.62 -4.07 5.64
CA THR A 258 17.09 -4.13 4.25
C THR A 258 15.93 -4.36 3.28
N ILE A 259 15.05 -5.33 3.57
CA ILE A 259 13.84 -5.59 2.78
C ILE A 259 12.98 -4.33 2.67
N THR A 260 12.71 -3.68 3.80
CA THR A 260 11.82 -2.50 3.86
C THR A 260 12.43 -1.33 3.10
N ASN A 261 13.75 -1.14 3.21
CA ASN A 261 14.50 -0.16 2.44
C ASN A 261 14.46 -0.45 0.94
N ASP A 262 14.79 -1.67 0.50
CA ASP A 262 14.81 -2.04 -0.92
C ASP A 262 13.43 -1.91 -1.57
N LEU A 263 12.36 -2.26 -0.84
CA LEU A 263 10.98 -2.03 -1.27
C LEU A 263 10.66 -0.55 -1.47
N CYS A 264 11.39 0.39 -0.86
CA CYS A 264 11.20 1.82 -1.09
C CYS A 264 11.81 2.28 -2.43
N PHE A 265 12.73 1.52 -3.03
CA PHE A 265 13.31 1.82 -4.34
C PHE A 265 12.44 1.29 -5.50
N ASP A 266 11.55 0.33 -5.24
CA ASP A 266 10.75 -0.38 -6.26
C ASP A 266 9.50 0.40 -6.75
N HIS A 267 9.52 1.74 -6.74
CA HIS A 267 8.36 2.57 -7.09
C HIS A 267 7.92 2.46 -8.56
N GLN A 268 8.82 2.03 -9.44
CA GLN A 268 8.64 1.81 -10.87
C GLN A 268 8.32 3.08 -11.70
N ILE A 269 7.83 4.18 -11.13
CA ILE A 269 7.58 5.44 -11.86
C ILE A 269 8.79 6.38 -11.83
N VAL A 270 9.42 6.50 -10.66
CA VAL A 270 10.57 7.38 -10.42
C VAL A 270 11.73 6.54 -9.91
N PHE A 271 12.95 6.96 -10.21
CA PHE A 271 14.17 6.26 -9.79
C PHE A 271 14.67 6.66 -8.39
N GLN A 272 13.96 7.56 -7.71
CA GLN A 272 14.27 7.97 -6.34
C GLN A 272 13.46 7.14 -5.35
N PRO A 273 14.04 6.80 -4.17
CA PRO A 273 13.32 6.03 -3.17
C PRO A 273 12.14 6.85 -2.61
N VAL A 274 11.06 6.14 -2.32
CA VAL A 274 9.85 6.71 -1.72
C VAL A 274 9.81 6.50 -0.22
N SER A 275 8.96 7.27 0.46
CA SER A 275 8.93 7.35 1.92
C SER A 275 8.21 6.20 2.62
N LEU A 276 7.72 5.21 1.87
CA LEU A 276 7.06 3.99 2.36
C LEU A 276 7.43 2.85 1.40
N PRO A 277 7.52 1.59 1.86
CA PRO A 277 7.69 0.46 0.96
C PRO A 277 6.53 0.42 -0.03
N VAL A 278 6.84 0.06 -1.27
CA VAL A 278 5.89 0.03 -2.40
C VAL A 278 4.55 -0.67 -2.13
N PRO A 279 4.47 -1.82 -1.43
CA PRO A 279 3.18 -2.39 -1.05
C PRO A 279 2.29 -1.41 -0.26
N LEU A 280 2.85 -0.68 0.71
CA LEU A 280 2.11 0.35 1.44
C LEU A 280 1.81 1.57 0.57
N PHE A 281 2.79 2.03 -0.22
CA PHE A 281 2.59 3.20 -1.08
C PHE A 281 1.41 2.99 -2.04
N ILE A 282 1.35 1.83 -2.69
CA ILE A 282 0.25 1.51 -3.62
C ILE A 282 -1.06 1.29 -2.84
N ALA A 283 -1.03 0.64 -1.68
CA ALA A 283 -2.22 0.51 -0.82
C ALA A 283 -2.81 1.89 -0.46
N GLY A 284 -1.98 2.87 -0.09
CA GLY A 284 -2.40 4.24 0.17
C GLY A 284 -3.00 4.94 -1.04
N ARG A 285 -2.42 4.73 -2.23
CA ARG A 285 -3.03 5.23 -3.48
C ARG A 285 -4.38 4.57 -3.73
N CYS A 286 -4.54 3.29 -3.40
CA CYS A 286 -5.80 2.56 -3.58
C CYS A 286 -6.87 3.02 -2.60
N SER A 287 -6.53 3.23 -1.33
CA SER A 287 -7.49 3.73 -0.33
C SER A 287 -7.97 5.15 -0.67
N GLN A 288 -7.06 6.04 -1.08
CA GLN A 288 -7.40 7.38 -1.58
C GLN A 288 -8.31 7.31 -2.80
N ARG A 289 -8.06 6.35 -3.69
CA ARG A 289 -8.89 6.14 -4.87
C ARG A 289 -10.30 5.70 -4.49
N GLY A 290 -10.43 4.71 -3.61
CA GLY A 290 -11.73 4.25 -3.13
C GLY A 290 -12.48 5.37 -2.41
N ALA A 291 -11.82 6.17 -1.58
CA ALA A 291 -12.41 7.35 -0.97
C ALA A 291 -12.93 8.37 -2.02
N ALA A 292 -12.19 8.61 -3.11
CA ALA A 292 -12.63 9.51 -4.18
C ALA A 292 -13.83 8.96 -4.97
N VAL A 293 -13.83 7.65 -5.28
CA VAL A 293 -14.97 6.98 -5.94
C VAL A 293 -16.21 7.04 -5.04
N LEU A 294 -16.03 6.86 -3.74
CA LEU A 294 -17.11 6.98 -2.77
C LEU A 294 -17.65 8.41 -2.68
N GLY A 295 -16.77 9.40 -2.57
CA GLY A 295 -17.17 10.80 -2.51
C GLY A 295 -17.92 11.27 -3.76
N TYR A 296 -17.58 10.72 -4.93
CA TYR A 296 -18.25 11.06 -6.19
C TYR A 296 -19.62 10.38 -6.35
N ASN A 297 -19.75 9.09 -6.02
CA ASN A 297 -21.00 8.35 -6.24
C ASN A 297 -21.96 8.37 -5.02
N GLY A 298 -21.46 8.69 -3.83
CA GLY A 298 -22.22 8.70 -2.58
C GLY A 298 -22.48 7.32 -1.99
N VAL A 299 -22.94 7.31 -0.73
CA VAL A 299 -23.28 6.10 0.06
C VAL A 299 -24.78 5.77 0.01
N PHE A 300 -25.62 6.72 -0.39
CA PHE A 300 -27.08 6.66 -0.19
C PHE A 300 -27.75 5.45 -0.83
N SER A 301 -27.27 4.99 -1.98
CA SER A 301 -27.81 3.81 -2.68
C SER A 301 -27.60 2.49 -1.92
N PHE A 302 -26.76 2.46 -0.88
CA PHE A 302 -26.46 1.26 -0.12
C PHE A 302 -27.05 1.27 1.30
N ARG A 303 -27.76 2.33 1.69
CA ARG A 303 -28.44 2.36 2.99
C ARG A 303 -29.74 1.56 2.90
N ARG A 304 -29.90 0.53 3.74
CA ARG A 304 -31.08 -0.33 3.80
C ARG A 304 -31.83 -0.17 5.13
N GLY A 305 -33.17 -0.22 5.06
CA GLY A 305 -34.07 -0.22 6.22
C GLY A 305 -34.19 1.13 6.94
N GLU A 306 -35.11 1.21 7.91
CA GLU A 306 -35.39 2.42 8.70
C GLU A 306 -34.18 2.90 9.53
N ASN A 307 -33.26 1.98 9.87
CA ASN A 307 -32.06 2.25 10.67
C ASN A 307 -30.88 2.81 9.85
N GLY A 308 -30.95 2.80 8.51
CA GLY A 308 -29.93 3.39 7.64
C GLY A 308 -28.60 2.64 7.56
N ASN A 309 -28.56 1.35 7.88
CA ASN A 309 -27.35 0.51 7.82
C ASN A 309 -26.85 0.38 6.38
N VAL A 310 -25.53 0.49 6.20
CA VAL A 310 -24.88 0.38 4.89
C VAL A 310 -24.65 -1.10 4.54
N ASP A 311 -25.10 -1.50 3.36
CA ASP A 311 -24.79 -2.80 2.76
C ASP A 311 -23.40 -2.77 2.10
N TYR A 312 -22.39 -3.21 2.84
CA TYR A 312 -21.00 -3.22 2.39
C TYR A 312 -20.73 -4.25 1.29
N ASP A 313 -21.48 -5.35 1.23
CA ASP A 313 -21.27 -6.37 0.20
C ASP A 313 -21.69 -5.85 -1.17
N ALA A 314 -22.90 -5.28 -1.27
CA ALA A 314 -23.38 -4.64 -2.49
C ALA A 314 -22.50 -3.44 -2.90
N MET A 315 -22.03 -2.67 -1.91
CA MET A 315 -21.12 -1.55 -2.17
C MET A 315 -19.78 -2.00 -2.74
N ASN A 316 -19.20 -3.08 -2.20
CA ASN A 316 -17.93 -3.62 -2.67
C ASN A 316 -18.06 -4.32 -4.02
N GLU A 317 -19.20 -4.95 -4.30
CA GLU A 317 -19.51 -5.50 -5.62
C GLU A 317 -19.60 -4.39 -6.67
N GLN A 318 -20.28 -3.28 -6.36
CA GLN A 318 -20.50 -2.20 -7.32
C GLN A 318 -19.27 -1.28 -7.49
N TYR A 319 -18.66 -0.84 -6.39
CA TYR A 319 -17.60 0.18 -6.38
C TYR A 319 -16.18 -0.38 -6.19
N GLY A 320 -16.05 -1.66 -5.80
CA GLY A 320 -14.77 -2.34 -5.70
C GLY A 320 -14.21 -2.79 -7.05
N TYR A 321 -13.06 -3.47 -7.00
CA TYR A 321 -12.40 -4.02 -8.18
C TYR A 321 -12.36 -5.56 -8.20
N SER A 322 -12.76 -6.25 -7.14
CA SER A 322 -12.58 -7.70 -6.99
C SER A 322 -13.07 -8.54 -8.18
N GLN A 323 -14.17 -8.12 -8.84
CA GLN A 323 -14.76 -8.81 -10.00
C GLN A 323 -14.39 -8.17 -11.35
N LYS A 324 -13.46 -7.23 -11.38
CA LYS A 324 -13.10 -6.43 -12.56
C LYS A 324 -11.79 -6.89 -13.18
N ASN A 325 -11.63 -6.74 -14.50
CA ASN A 325 -10.40 -7.12 -15.19
C ASN A 325 -9.21 -6.27 -14.72
N LEU A 326 -9.45 -5.04 -14.28
CA LEU A 326 -8.41 -4.16 -13.74
C LEU A 326 -7.80 -4.70 -12.43
N PHE A 327 -8.45 -5.59 -11.67
CA PHE A 327 -7.88 -6.13 -10.42
C PHE A 327 -6.56 -6.87 -10.61
N GLY A 328 -6.45 -7.63 -11.70
CA GLY A 328 -5.22 -8.31 -12.11
C GLY A 328 -4.23 -7.40 -12.82
N LYS A 329 -4.41 -6.07 -12.79
CA LYS A 329 -3.58 -5.09 -13.50
C LYS A 329 -3.11 -4.00 -12.53
N ARG A 330 -2.07 -3.26 -12.93
CA ARG A 330 -1.50 -2.16 -12.13
C ARG A 330 -2.22 -0.85 -12.41
N PHE A 331 -3.55 -0.83 -12.30
CA PHE A 331 -4.38 0.30 -12.73
C PHE A 331 -4.14 1.59 -11.92
N ASN A 332 -3.62 1.46 -10.69
CA ASN A 332 -3.36 2.57 -9.79
C ASN A 332 -1.88 2.99 -9.70
N ALA A 333 -1.06 2.55 -10.66
CA ALA A 333 0.22 3.18 -10.96
C ALA A 333 0.00 4.66 -11.30
#